data_AF-A0AAN5R3F8-F1
#
_entry.id   AF-A0AAN5R3F8-F1
#
_cell.length_a   1.000
_cell.length_b   1.000
_cell.length_c   1.000
_cell.angle_alpha   90.00
_cell.angle_beta   90.00
_cell.angle_gamma   90.00
#
_symmetry.space_group_name_H-M   'P 1'
#
loop_
_entity.id
_entity.type
_entity.pdbx_description
1 polymer ?
#
loop_
_entity_poly.entity_id
_entity_poly.type
_entity_poly.pdbx_seq_one_letter_code
_entity_poly.pdbx_strand_id
1 'polypeptide(L)'
;MKTVDEIDSLLQSDKVDEKSISAPVISPNEAIEDDFYLIDDSDYVEDHDFSDFPWLDPEHPLYFPATQTHNPKGSTRWDAVNKFSVENWYPHLKKHTFKSRFITLNYNDIQYLMGNILPDYDSTKLESMFNNIISEFNNKEVFMRLSTRSPKDSKHLFEEAATIMSKDFVYWSENDNKHQQLVSFVASMLKAMKIKNGRKIIETIAQSPRVYNDLIALVSSIDQSDCTTNIILREWHDIRPDHEFRVFVSRRHRKESIVTAISQYFHFLYFDKNPADCFNFLDEEDKKTVIKKFENYVLKSVDPDVAKFLNFSSEQDNDESSDCIREYIVDLALIPIHQYHGEATDENIIKIGENIYVMAVIELNPFAPAATGCGLFNWKNDLMMLWGKTSCDYPVFKYRTTPREDLQSVSLLPSNYESVIQSALIKRLENPYSSSVSQVARFFSSAQPEKESSGSTLFDMGTKPW
;
A
#
# COMPACT_ATOMS: atom_id res chain seq x y z
N MET A 1 -8.40 13.59 -38.74
CA MET A 1 -9.59 13.60 -37.86
C MET A 1 -10.51 12.51 -38.35
N LYS A 2 -10.62 11.41 -37.62
CA LYS A 2 -11.63 10.37 -37.87
C LYS A 2 -12.87 10.73 -37.05
N THR A 3 -14.05 10.52 -37.62
CA THR A 3 -15.34 10.90 -37.03
C THR A 3 -15.75 9.92 -35.93
N VAL A 4 -16.54 10.41 -34.97
CA VAL A 4 -17.05 9.64 -33.81
C VAL A 4 -17.77 8.35 -34.23
N ASP A 5 -18.37 8.33 -35.42
CA ASP A 5 -19.05 7.16 -35.99
C ASP A 5 -18.10 6.02 -36.43
N GLU A 6 -16.81 6.28 -36.66
CA GLU A 6 -15.83 5.22 -37.01
C GLU A 6 -15.37 4.41 -35.79
N ILE A 7 -15.61 4.89 -34.57
CA ILE A 7 -15.21 4.21 -33.32
C ILE A 7 -16.26 3.15 -32.94
N ASP A 8 -17.55 3.42 -33.18
CA ASP A 8 -18.62 2.45 -32.91
C ASP A 8 -18.60 1.26 -33.89
N SER A 9 -18.05 1.43 -35.09
CA SER A 9 -17.87 0.35 -36.07
C SER A 9 -16.81 -0.67 -35.68
N LEU A 10 -15.87 -0.34 -34.79
CA LEU A 10 -14.80 -1.25 -34.34
C LEU A 10 -15.23 -2.14 -33.16
N LEU A 11 -16.39 -1.88 -32.55
CA LEU A 11 -16.89 -2.59 -31.37
C LEU A 11 -18.00 -3.61 -31.67
N GLN A 12 -18.39 -3.80 -32.94
CA GLN A 12 -19.52 -4.68 -33.31
C GLN A 12 -19.18 -5.90 -34.17
N SER A 13 -17.89 -6.18 -34.45
CA SER A 13 -17.52 -7.36 -35.23
C SER A 13 -16.85 -8.44 -34.38
N ASP A 14 -17.64 -9.12 -33.55
CA ASP A 14 -17.33 -10.48 -33.07
C ASP A 14 -18.64 -11.25 -32.81
N LYS A 15 -19.26 -11.71 -33.91
CA LYS A 15 -20.14 -12.87 -33.91
C LYS A 15 -19.49 -13.92 -34.78
N VAL A 16 -18.81 -14.87 -34.15
CA VAL A 16 -18.21 -16.02 -34.81
C VAL A 16 -19.17 -17.21 -34.72
N ASP A 17 -19.41 -17.80 -35.88
CA ASP A 17 -20.23 -18.97 -36.12
C ASP A 17 -19.74 -20.23 -35.36
N GLU A 18 -20.68 -20.96 -34.78
CA GLU A 18 -20.48 -22.33 -34.28
C GLU A 18 -20.15 -23.27 -35.43
N LYS A 19 -18.89 -23.70 -35.52
CA LYS A 19 -18.50 -24.92 -36.27
C LYS A 19 -17.63 -25.80 -35.40
N SER A 20 -18.07 -27.06 -35.32
CA SER A 20 -17.43 -28.17 -34.65
C SER A 20 -15.99 -28.39 -35.13
N ILE A 21 -15.04 -28.27 -34.21
CA ILE A 21 -13.65 -28.69 -34.42
C ILE A 21 -13.25 -29.58 -33.26
N SER A 22 -12.84 -30.79 -33.62
CA SER A 22 -12.26 -31.84 -32.79
C SER A 22 -11.09 -31.33 -31.94
N ALA A 23 -11.08 -31.74 -30.67
CA ALA A 23 -10.09 -31.36 -29.66
C ALA A 23 -8.64 -31.66 -30.09
N PRO A 24 -7.72 -30.70 -29.95
CA PRO A 24 -6.30 -31.01 -29.83
C PRO A 24 -5.99 -31.38 -28.37
N VAL A 25 -5.22 -32.45 -28.20
CA VAL A 25 -4.58 -32.80 -26.93
C VAL A 25 -3.57 -31.72 -26.61
N ILE A 26 -3.91 -30.85 -25.67
CA ILE A 26 -3.03 -29.83 -25.09
C ILE A 26 -2.29 -30.48 -23.91
N SER A 27 -0.96 -30.40 -23.93
CA SER A 27 -0.09 -30.81 -22.82
C SER A 27 -0.33 -29.90 -21.60
N PRO A 28 -0.20 -30.41 -20.36
CA PRO A 28 -0.40 -29.62 -19.16
C PRO A 28 0.77 -28.64 -19.01
N ASN A 29 0.59 -27.41 -19.49
CA ASN A 29 1.24 -26.27 -18.87
C ASN A 29 0.46 -26.00 -17.59
N GLU A 30 1.07 -26.29 -16.45
CA GLU A 30 0.63 -25.80 -15.15
C GLU A 30 0.59 -24.27 -15.24
N ALA A 31 -0.59 -23.72 -15.53
CA ALA A 31 -0.86 -22.33 -15.27
C ALA A 31 -0.60 -22.13 -13.79
N ILE A 32 0.37 -21.28 -13.46
CA ILE A 32 0.62 -20.86 -12.08
C ILE A 32 -0.60 -20.05 -11.70
N GLU A 33 -1.62 -20.73 -11.18
CA GLU A 33 -2.77 -20.11 -10.52
C GLU A 33 -2.21 -19.32 -9.34
N ASP A 34 -2.17 -18.01 -9.53
CA ASP A 34 -1.89 -17.00 -8.51
C ASP A 34 -3.15 -16.82 -7.63
N ASP A 35 -3.88 -17.93 -7.42
CA ASP A 35 -5.16 -17.96 -6.72
C ASP A 35 -4.89 -17.65 -5.25
N PHE A 36 -5.08 -16.38 -4.96
CA PHE A 36 -5.24 -15.89 -3.61
C PHE A 36 -6.54 -16.48 -3.08
N TYR A 37 -6.46 -17.68 -2.50
CA TYR A 37 -7.57 -18.24 -1.74
C TYR A 37 -7.72 -17.42 -0.46
N LEU A 38 -8.53 -16.36 -0.52
CA LEU A 38 -9.29 -15.94 0.66
C LEU A 38 -10.21 -17.12 0.95
N ILE A 39 -9.81 -17.97 1.88
CA ILE A 39 -10.70 -18.99 2.43
C ILE A 39 -11.78 -18.24 3.18
N ASP A 40 -12.86 -17.91 2.47
CA ASP A 40 -14.10 -17.45 3.08
C ASP A 40 -14.86 -18.72 3.48
N ASP A 41 -15.05 -18.90 4.79
CA ASP A 41 -15.57 -20.12 5.43
C ASP A 41 -17.02 -20.46 5.01
N SER A 42 -17.68 -19.64 4.19
CA SER A 42 -19.13 -19.70 4.03
C SER A 42 -19.66 -20.73 3.04
N ASP A 43 -18.88 -21.21 2.06
CA ASP A 43 -19.49 -21.91 0.92
C ASP A 43 -18.79 -23.20 0.44
N TYR A 44 -17.73 -23.69 1.10
CA TYR A 44 -17.05 -24.93 0.67
C TYR A 44 -16.90 -25.94 1.81
N VAL A 45 -17.73 -26.99 1.75
CA VAL A 45 -17.60 -28.24 2.54
C VAL A 45 -16.79 -29.26 1.74
N GLU A 46 -15.66 -28.84 1.16
CA GLU A 46 -14.67 -29.80 0.66
C GLU A 46 -13.70 -30.07 1.81
N ASP A 47 -13.54 -31.35 2.17
CA ASP A 47 -12.52 -31.83 3.09
C ASP A 47 -11.14 -31.46 2.50
N HIS A 48 -10.64 -30.27 2.83
CA HIS A 48 -9.27 -29.90 2.53
C HIS A 48 -8.35 -30.81 3.36
N ASP A 49 -7.53 -31.61 2.70
CA ASP A 49 -6.49 -32.37 3.36
C ASP A 49 -5.43 -31.39 3.89
N PHE A 50 -5.52 -31.09 5.20
CA PHE A 50 -4.59 -30.22 5.90
C PHE A 50 -3.13 -30.68 5.80
N SER A 51 -2.86 -31.91 5.35
CA SER A 51 -1.49 -32.37 5.10
C SER A 51 -0.75 -31.56 4.01
N ASP A 52 -1.50 -30.98 3.06
CA ASP A 52 -0.93 -30.12 2.01
C ASP A 52 -0.74 -28.66 2.48
N PHE A 53 -1.43 -28.27 3.55
CA PHE A 53 -1.44 -26.90 4.09
C PHE A 53 -1.34 -26.90 5.62
N PRO A 54 -0.19 -27.30 6.19
CA PRO A 54 -0.03 -27.42 7.64
C PRO A 54 -0.26 -26.12 8.40
N TRP A 55 -0.27 -24.94 7.75
CA TRP A 55 -0.63 -23.66 8.37
C TRP A 55 -2.14 -23.36 8.37
N LEU A 56 -2.93 -24.18 7.69
CA LEU A 56 -4.39 -24.24 7.80
C LEU A 56 -4.83 -25.19 8.92
N ASP A 57 -3.91 -25.95 9.52
CA ASP A 57 -4.20 -26.75 10.71
C ASP A 57 -4.63 -25.82 11.85
N PRO A 58 -5.83 -26.01 12.43
CA PRO A 58 -6.30 -25.25 13.59
C PRO A 58 -5.34 -25.16 14.77
N GLU A 59 -4.42 -26.11 14.90
CA GLU A 59 -3.40 -26.14 15.94
C GLU A 59 -2.10 -25.42 15.54
N HIS A 60 -1.95 -25.00 14.27
CA HIS A 60 -0.74 -24.35 13.79
C HIS A 60 -0.62 -22.90 14.32
N PRO A 61 0.57 -22.46 14.76
CA PRO A 61 0.76 -21.11 15.33
C PRO A 61 0.54 -19.95 14.33
N LEU A 62 0.43 -20.25 13.04
CA LEU A 62 0.12 -19.30 11.96
C LEU A 62 -1.31 -19.45 11.43
N TYR A 63 -2.11 -20.33 12.01
CA TYR A 63 -3.50 -20.48 11.64
C TYR A 63 -4.35 -19.37 12.24
N PHE A 64 -5.07 -18.68 11.37
CA PHE A 64 -5.96 -17.59 11.71
C PHE A 64 -7.36 -17.93 11.18
N PRO A 65 -8.18 -18.72 11.89
CA PRO A 65 -9.51 -19.08 11.42
C PRO A 65 -10.36 -17.82 11.27
N ALA A 66 -11.16 -17.73 10.20
CA ALA A 66 -12.11 -16.63 10.04
C ALA A 66 -13.15 -16.62 11.17
N THR A 67 -13.51 -17.81 11.67
CA THR A 67 -14.43 -18.00 12.80
C THR A 67 -13.91 -19.05 13.78
N GLN A 68 -13.83 -18.75 15.08
CA GLN A 68 -13.56 -19.77 16.11
C GLN A 68 -14.88 -20.15 16.76
N THR A 69 -15.46 -21.28 16.36
CA THR A 69 -16.68 -21.82 16.99
C THR A 69 -16.37 -22.63 18.26
N HIS A 70 -15.13 -23.12 18.44
CA HIS A 70 -14.82 -24.10 19.48
C HIS A 70 -13.41 -23.99 20.13
N ASN A 71 -13.02 -22.84 20.72
CA ASN A 71 -12.15 -22.82 21.92
C ASN A 71 -11.88 -21.41 22.47
N PRO A 72 -12.31 -21.05 23.70
CA PRO A 72 -12.13 -19.71 24.27
C PRO A 72 -10.81 -19.50 25.02
N LYS A 73 -9.83 -20.42 24.91
CA LYS A 73 -8.60 -20.38 25.74
C LYS A 73 -7.33 -19.90 25.02
N GLY A 74 -7.36 -19.74 23.69
CA GLY A 74 -6.26 -19.14 22.92
C GLY A 74 -6.59 -17.71 22.55
N SER A 75 -5.58 -16.85 22.40
CA SER A 75 -5.74 -15.56 21.73
C SER A 75 -6.37 -15.79 20.36
N THR A 76 -7.50 -15.16 20.11
CA THR A 76 -8.27 -15.31 18.87
C THR A 76 -7.45 -14.78 17.67
N ARG A 77 -7.84 -15.13 16.43
CA ARG A 77 -7.32 -14.47 15.21
C ARG A 77 -7.33 -12.94 15.36
N TRP A 78 -8.39 -12.42 15.98
CA TRP A 78 -8.55 -11.00 16.22
C TRP A 78 -7.50 -10.45 17.17
N ASP A 79 -7.06 -11.19 18.18
CA ASP A 79 -6.01 -10.73 19.08
C ASP A 79 -4.66 -10.61 18.37
N ALA A 80 -4.33 -11.58 17.50
CA ALA A 80 -3.12 -11.52 16.69
C ALA A 80 -3.19 -10.41 15.63
N VAL A 81 -4.29 -10.31 14.88
CA VAL A 81 -4.51 -9.22 13.91
C VAL A 81 -4.53 -7.86 14.61
N ASN A 82 -5.10 -7.79 15.81
CA ASN A 82 -5.11 -6.59 16.62
C ASN A 82 -3.68 -6.19 17.02
N LYS A 83 -2.76 -7.12 17.34
CA LYS A 83 -1.34 -6.74 17.54
C LYS A 83 -0.74 -6.03 16.32
N PHE A 84 -1.21 -6.34 15.11
CA PHE A 84 -0.77 -5.67 13.88
C PHE A 84 -1.62 -4.43 13.52
N SER A 85 -2.57 -4.02 14.36
CA SER A 85 -3.26 -2.74 14.19
C SER A 85 -2.28 -1.58 14.36
N VAL A 86 -2.51 -0.51 13.61
CA VAL A 86 -1.63 0.66 13.61
C VAL A 86 -1.52 1.31 14.98
N GLU A 87 -2.58 1.28 15.76
CA GLU A 87 -2.62 1.76 17.15
C GLU A 87 -1.60 1.03 18.03
N ASN A 88 -1.40 -0.27 17.78
CA ASN A 88 -0.56 -1.10 18.61
C ASN A 88 0.90 -1.05 18.19
N TRP A 89 1.23 -1.11 16.89
CA TRP A 89 2.64 -1.07 16.46
C TRP A 89 3.22 0.34 16.34
N TYR A 90 2.40 1.37 16.07
CA TYR A 90 2.90 2.73 15.83
C TYR A 90 3.72 3.31 17.00
N PRO A 91 3.33 3.19 18.28
CA PRO A 91 4.13 3.71 19.39
C PRO A 91 5.55 3.14 19.44
N HIS A 92 5.72 1.89 19.00
CA HIS A 92 7.00 1.18 19.00
C HIS A 92 7.84 1.51 17.76
N LEU A 93 7.20 1.71 16.61
CA LEU A 93 7.88 2.01 15.34
C LEU A 93 7.84 3.49 14.96
N LYS A 94 7.47 4.38 15.88
CA LYS A 94 7.30 5.82 15.62
C LYS A 94 8.51 6.48 14.97
N LYS A 95 9.74 6.03 15.29
CA LYS A 95 10.99 6.54 14.72
C LYS A 95 11.29 6.03 13.30
N HIS A 96 10.63 4.94 12.89
CA HIS A 96 10.85 4.26 11.60
C HIS A 96 9.72 4.52 10.59
N THR A 97 8.61 5.10 11.04
CA THR A 97 7.39 5.29 10.27
C THR A 97 7.01 6.77 10.19
N PHE A 98 5.94 7.05 9.48
CA PHE A 98 5.41 8.38 9.26
C PHE A 98 4.71 8.94 10.50
N LYS A 99 4.93 10.22 10.81
CA LYS A 99 4.20 10.93 11.87
C LYS A 99 2.69 10.72 11.67
N SER A 100 2.01 10.25 12.72
CA SER A 100 0.59 9.94 12.69
C SER A 100 -0.17 10.52 13.89
N ARG A 101 -1.47 10.73 13.71
CA ARG A 101 -2.46 11.19 14.67
C ARG A 101 -3.67 10.26 14.63
N PHE A 102 -4.29 10.06 15.78
CA PHE A 102 -5.41 9.13 15.97
C PHE A 102 -6.61 9.90 16.48
N ILE A 103 -7.77 9.61 15.91
CA ILE A 103 -9.03 10.30 16.18
C ILE A 103 -10.07 9.22 16.42
N THR A 104 -10.56 9.13 17.65
CA THR A 104 -11.65 8.20 17.97
C THR A 104 -12.98 8.81 17.52
N LEU A 105 -13.68 8.09 16.66
CA LEU A 105 -15.04 8.38 16.26
C LEU A 105 -16.01 7.70 17.23
N ASN A 106 -17.03 8.44 17.65
CA ASN A 106 -18.14 7.88 18.42
C ASN A 106 -19.28 7.41 17.50
N TYR A 107 -20.29 6.77 18.09
CA TYR A 107 -21.49 6.30 17.40
C TYR A 107 -22.13 7.36 16.48
N ASN A 108 -22.29 8.61 16.93
CA ASN A 108 -22.92 9.66 16.14
C ASN A 108 -22.07 10.06 14.93
N ASP A 109 -20.75 10.12 15.09
CA ASP A 109 -19.83 10.38 13.98
C ASP A 109 -19.91 9.27 12.93
N ILE A 110 -19.96 8.02 13.39
CA ILE A 110 -20.09 6.83 12.53
C ILE A 110 -21.42 6.86 11.77
N GLN A 111 -22.54 7.13 12.46
CA GLN A 111 -23.86 7.26 11.83
C GLN A 111 -23.86 8.33 10.74
N TYR A 112 -23.27 9.50 11.01
CA TYR A 112 -23.15 10.56 10.01
C TYR A 112 -22.34 10.12 8.79
N LEU A 113 -21.19 9.47 8.99
CA LEU A 113 -20.33 8.98 7.90
C LEU A 113 -21.00 7.89 7.06
N MET A 114 -21.93 7.12 7.65
CA MET A 114 -22.80 6.17 6.93
C MET A 114 -23.94 6.84 6.16
N GLY A 115 -24.11 8.16 6.26
CA GLY A 115 -25.19 8.91 5.62
C GLY A 115 -26.45 9.06 6.49
N ASN A 116 -26.45 8.59 7.73
CA ASN A 116 -27.55 8.75 8.66
C ASN A 116 -27.44 10.10 9.38
N ILE A 117 -28.19 11.09 8.93
CA ILE A 117 -28.18 12.44 9.50
C ILE A 117 -29.09 12.47 10.74
N LEU A 118 -28.48 12.49 11.94
CA LEU A 118 -29.20 12.73 13.18
C LEU A 118 -29.59 14.22 13.29
N PRO A 119 -30.80 14.56 13.80
CA PRO A 119 -31.31 15.94 13.80
C PRO A 119 -30.37 16.98 14.44
N ASP A 120 -29.62 16.58 15.46
CA ASP A 120 -28.75 17.46 16.24
C ASP A 120 -27.26 17.28 15.92
N TYR A 121 -26.92 16.52 14.87
CA TYR A 121 -25.53 16.26 14.52
C TYR A 121 -24.91 17.41 13.74
N ASP A 122 -23.88 18.02 14.33
CA ASP A 122 -23.15 19.12 13.71
C ASP A 122 -21.91 18.61 12.94
N SER A 123 -22.11 18.33 11.66
CA SER A 123 -21.03 17.90 10.76
C SER A 123 -19.87 18.89 10.63
N THR A 124 -20.08 20.18 10.92
CA THR A 124 -19.01 21.19 10.83
C THR A 124 -17.97 21.01 11.93
N LYS A 125 -18.35 20.42 13.07
CA LYS A 125 -17.41 20.07 14.15
C LYS A 125 -16.46 18.96 13.72
N LEU A 126 -16.98 17.91 13.10
CA LEU A 126 -16.15 16.79 12.61
C LEU A 126 -15.17 17.27 11.53
N GLU A 127 -15.66 18.05 10.56
CA GLU A 127 -14.80 18.64 9.52
C GLU A 127 -13.72 19.56 10.12
N SER A 128 -14.09 20.43 11.07
CA SER A 128 -13.15 21.35 11.73
C SER A 128 -12.11 20.60 12.55
N MET A 129 -12.50 19.54 13.25
CA MET A 129 -11.58 18.68 13.98
C MET A 129 -10.53 18.06 13.06
N PHE A 130 -10.93 17.53 11.90
CA PHE A 130 -9.98 17.03 10.91
C PHE A 130 -9.06 18.12 10.38
N ASN A 131 -9.59 19.29 10.03
CA ASN A 131 -8.79 20.43 9.54
C ASN A 131 -7.75 20.88 10.57
N ASN A 132 -8.13 20.95 11.85
CA ASN A 132 -7.22 21.29 12.94
C ASN A 132 -6.06 20.30 13.03
N ILE A 133 -6.34 19.00 12.96
CA ILE A 133 -5.31 17.96 13.06
C ILE A 133 -4.42 17.96 11.80
N ILE A 134 -4.99 18.13 10.60
CA ILE A 134 -4.22 18.28 9.36
C ILE A 134 -3.23 19.45 9.46
N SER A 135 -3.62 20.54 10.12
CA SER A 135 -2.76 21.71 10.29
C SER A 135 -1.53 21.49 11.18
N GLU A 136 -1.49 20.39 11.95
CA GLU A 136 -0.34 20.00 12.80
C GLU A 136 0.79 19.29 12.02
N PHE A 137 0.55 18.88 10.77
CA PHE A 137 1.55 18.25 9.92
C PHE A 137 2.34 19.29 9.13
N ASN A 138 3.61 19.01 8.84
CA ASN A 138 4.54 20.00 8.29
C ASN A 138 4.09 20.50 6.92
N ASN A 139 3.64 19.59 6.05
CA ASN A 139 3.14 19.91 4.72
C ASN A 139 1.62 20.13 4.66
N LYS A 140 0.89 19.97 5.78
CA LYS A 140 -0.59 20.02 5.84
C LYS A 140 -1.25 19.07 4.84
N GLU A 141 -0.57 17.96 4.55
CA GLU A 141 -1.03 16.91 3.66
C GLU A 141 -0.99 15.59 4.44
N VAL A 142 -2.06 14.82 4.36
CA VAL A 142 -2.16 13.54 5.07
C VAL A 142 -2.65 12.42 4.18
N PHE A 143 -2.30 11.20 4.55
CA PHE A 143 -3.01 9.98 4.19
C PHE A 143 -3.98 9.62 5.32
N MET A 144 -5.16 9.09 4.98
CA MET A 144 -6.15 8.67 5.97
C MET A 144 -6.48 7.18 5.82
N ARG A 145 -6.58 6.49 6.96
CA ARG A 145 -7.15 5.15 7.06
C ARG A 145 -7.99 5.01 8.33
N LEU A 146 -8.81 3.96 8.39
CA LEU A 146 -9.39 3.49 9.64
C LEU A 146 -8.45 2.47 10.30
N SER A 147 -8.77 2.07 11.53
CA SER A 147 -8.10 0.99 12.26
C SER A 147 -8.02 -0.28 11.40
N THR A 148 -9.13 -0.66 10.77
CA THR A 148 -9.28 -1.90 9.99
C THR A 148 -8.61 -1.82 8.62
N ARG A 149 -8.92 -0.79 7.83
CA ARG A 149 -8.44 -0.64 6.46
C ARG A 149 -8.54 0.81 5.97
N SER A 150 -7.80 1.13 4.91
CA SER A 150 -7.94 2.43 4.22
C SER A 150 -9.18 2.42 3.29
N PRO A 151 -9.73 3.56 2.86
CA PRO A 151 -10.84 3.62 1.90
C PRO A 151 -10.39 3.70 0.42
N LYS A 152 -9.50 2.81 -0.02
CA LYS A 152 -8.88 2.86 -1.39
C LYS A 152 -9.87 2.62 -2.54
N ASP A 153 -11.07 2.12 -2.23
CA ASP A 153 -12.17 1.82 -3.16
C ASP A 153 -13.23 2.93 -3.20
N SER A 154 -12.93 4.11 -2.63
CA SER A 154 -13.84 5.24 -2.62
C SER A 154 -14.09 5.79 -4.03
N LYS A 155 -15.37 5.95 -4.40
CA LYS A 155 -15.76 6.58 -5.67
C LYS A 155 -15.15 7.98 -5.85
N HIS A 156 -15.10 8.76 -4.77
CA HIS A 156 -14.48 10.09 -4.77
C HIS A 156 -13.01 10.05 -5.20
N LEU A 157 -12.25 9.07 -4.67
CA LEU A 157 -10.84 8.89 -5.05
C LEU A 157 -10.69 8.46 -6.51
N PHE A 158 -11.59 7.63 -7.04
CA PHE A 158 -11.57 7.24 -8.44
C PHE A 158 -11.80 8.42 -9.39
N GLU A 159 -12.76 9.29 -9.08
CA GLU A 159 -13.04 10.47 -9.89
C GLU A 159 -11.86 11.47 -9.90
N GLU A 160 -11.21 11.64 -8.74
CA GLU A 160 -10.02 12.45 -8.59
C GLU A 160 -8.82 11.82 -9.31
N ALA A 161 -8.60 10.51 -9.18
CA ALA A 161 -7.56 9.77 -9.88
C ALA A 161 -7.70 9.88 -11.40
N ALA A 162 -8.91 9.76 -11.96
CA ALA A 162 -9.15 9.99 -13.38
C ALA A 162 -8.76 11.42 -13.80
N THR A 163 -8.98 12.41 -12.93
CA THR A 163 -8.63 13.82 -13.18
C THR A 163 -7.13 14.08 -13.07
N ILE A 164 -6.43 13.39 -12.18
CA ILE A 164 -4.96 13.44 -12.07
C ILE A 164 -4.34 12.76 -13.29
N MET A 165 -4.80 11.55 -13.60
CA MET A 165 -4.32 10.73 -14.71
C MET A 165 -4.49 11.42 -16.06
N SER A 166 -5.61 12.11 -16.30
CA SER A 166 -5.84 12.83 -17.56
C SER A 166 -4.81 13.94 -17.81
N LYS A 167 -4.16 14.45 -16.75
CA LYS A 167 -3.13 15.49 -16.79
C LYS A 167 -1.71 14.96 -16.62
N ASP A 168 -1.52 13.67 -16.31
CA ASP A 168 -0.22 13.05 -16.08
C ASP A 168 0.32 12.41 -17.36
N PHE A 169 1.26 13.10 -18.01
CA PHE A 169 1.95 12.61 -19.21
C PHE A 169 3.27 11.89 -18.88
N VAL A 170 3.67 11.83 -17.60
CA VAL A 170 4.93 11.18 -17.21
C VAL A 170 4.79 9.68 -17.32
N TYR A 171 3.71 9.13 -16.76
CA TYR A 171 3.44 7.69 -16.78
C TYR A 171 2.61 7.23 -17.97
N TRP A 172 1.94 8.16 -18.67
CA TRP A 172 0.98 7.78 -19.70
C TRP A 172 0.90 8.74 -20.89
N SER A 173 1.38 8.24 -22.04
CA SER A 173 1.14 8.78 -23.37
C SER A 173 -0.04 8.08 -24.06
N GLU A 174 -0.70 8.75 -25.01
CA GLU A 174 -1.86 8.18 -25.73
C GLU A 174 -1.53 6.90 -26.52
N ASN A 175 -0.24 6.66 -26.82
CA ASN A 175 0.22 5.47 -27.54
C ASN A 175 0.77 4.38 -26.61
N ASP A 176 0.68 4.56 -25.29
CA ASP A 176 1.20 3.61 -24.33
C ASP A 176 0.33 2.35 -24.21
N ASN A 177 0.98 1.22 -23.92
CA ASN A 177 0.33 -0.07 -23.72
C ASN A 177 -0.54 -0.12 -22.45
N LYS A 178 -1.33 -1.20 -22.29
CA LYS A 178 -2.21 -1.40 -21.13
C LYS A 178 -1.47 -1.40 -19.79
N HIS A 179 -0.22 -1.87 -19.72
CA HIS A 179 0.55 -1.90 -18.48
C HIS A 179 0.98 -0.51 -18.02
N GLN A 180 1.36 0.36 -18.96
CA GLN A 180 1.67 1.76 -18.65
C GLN A 180 0.43 2.54 -18.20
N GLN A 181 -0.73 2.28 -18.82
CA GLN A 181 -2.01 2.82 -18.34
C GLN A 181 -2.28 2.38 -16.90
N LEU A 182 -1.97 1.13 -16.56
CA LEU A 182 -2.13 0.60 -15.21
C LEU A 182 -1.17 1.23 -14.21
N VAL A 183 0.10 1.41 -14.56
CA VAL A 183 1.09 2.13 -13.74
C VAL A 183 0.60 3.56 -13.48
N SER A 184 0.14 4.25 -14.52
CA SER A 184 -0.38 5.61 -14.40
C SER A 184 -1.65 5.69 -13.55
N PHE A 185 -2.53 4.68 -13.66
CA PHE A 185 -3.71 4.56 -12.81
C PHE A 185 -3.30 4.42 -11.34
N VAL A 186 -2.41 3.48 -11.00
CA VAL A 186 -1.97 3.28 -9.62
C VAL A 186 -1.27 4.53 -9.08
N ALA A 187 -0.37 5.14 -9.85
CA ALA A 187 0.30 6.38 -9.46
C ALA A 187 -0.71 7.52 -9.20
N SER A 188 -1.76 7.62 -10.02
CA SER A 188 -2.82 8.62 -9.86
C SER A 188 -3.71 8.33 -8.66
N MET A 189 -4.00 7.05 -8.39
CA MET A 189 -4.70 6.60 -7.19
C MET A 189 -3.93 6.92 -5.92
N LEU A 190 -2.61 6.67 -5.89
CA LEU A 190 -1.75 7.08 -4.78
C LEU A 190 -1.88 8.59 -4.57
N LYS A 191 -1.66 9.40 -5.60
CA LYS A 191 -1.79 10.87 -5.52
C LYS A 191 -3.19 11.32 -5.06
N ALA A 192 -4.26 10.66 -5.50
CA ALA A 192 -5.62 10.97 -5.08
C ALA A 192 -5.86 10.72 -3.58
N MET A 193 -5.13 9.80 -2.94
CA MET A 193 -5.23 9.58 -1.49
C MET A 193 -4.62 10.70 -0.65
N LYS A 194 -3.98 11.70 -1.26
CA LYS A 194 -3.48 12.90 -0.59
C LYS A 194 -4.62 13.81 -0.13
N ILE A 195 -4.74 14.02 1.16
CA ILE A 195 -5.81 14.80 1.78
C ILE A 195 -5.27 16.13 2.30
N LYS A 196 -5.99 17.22 2.02
CA LYS A 196 -5.66 18.58 2.44
C LYS A 196 -6.72 19.26 3.33
N ASN A 197 -7.87 18.62 3.50
CA ASN A 197 -8.98 19.15 4.30
C ASN A 197 -9.88 18.02 4.82
N GLY A 198 -10.66 18.33 5.85
CA GLY A 198 -11.59 17.42 6.50
C GLY A 198 -12.77 16.99 5.62
N ARG A 199 -13.22 17.85 4.70
CA ARG A 199 -14.30 17.52 3.76
C ARG A 199 -13.95 16.29 2.92
N LYS A 200 -12.73 16.25 2.38
CA LYS A 200 -12.24 15.12 1.60
C LYS A 200 -12.18 13.82 2.41
N ILE A 201 -11.86 13.87 3.71
CA ILE A 201 -11.90 12.69 4.61
C ILE A 201 -13.33 12.13 4.66
N ILE A 202 -14.30 13.00 4.93
CA ILE A 202 -15.73 12.65 5.04
C ILE A 202 -16.22 12.03 3.73
N GLU A 203 -15.98 12.69 2.60
CA GLU A 203 -16.39 12.22 1.27
C GLU A 203 -15.73 10.89 0.90
N THR A 204 -14.45 10.75 1.22
CA THR A 204 -13.70 9.52 0.94
C THR A 204 -14.29 8.33 1.71
N ILE A 205 -14.60 8.50 3.01
CA ILE A 205 -15.19 7.45 3.85
C ILE A 205 -16.62 7.13 3.38
N ALA A 206 -17.46 8.14 3.21
CA ALA A 206 -18.88 7.97 2.87
C ALA A 206 -19.09 7.25 1.52
N GLN A 207 -18.10 7.32 0.62
CA GLN A 207 -18.15 6.72 -0.71
C GLN A 207 -17.34 5.42 -0.85
N SER A 208 -16.82 4.86 0.25
CA SER A 208 -16.05 3.61 0.26
C SER A 208 -16.93 2.43 0.67
N PRO A 209 -17.28 1.51 -0.24
CA PRO A 209 -18.10 0.33 0.08
C PRO A 209 -17.49 -0.55 1.18
N ARG A 210 -16.17 -0.79 1.15
CA ARG A 210 -15.53 -1.64 2.17
C ARG A 210 -15.53 -1.02 3.56
N VAL A 211 -15.38 0.31 3.64
CA VAL A 211 -15.47 1.01 4.94
C VAL A 211 -16.91 1.05 5.42
N TYR A 212 -17.88 1.26 4.52
CA TYR A 212 -19.29 1.22 4.88
C TYR A 212 -19.69 -0.12 5.51
N ASN A 213 -19.21 -1.25 4.96
CA ASN A 213 -19.44 -2.58 5.56
C ASN A 213 -18.81 -2.72 6.96
N ASP A 214 -17.59 -2.22 7.16
CA ASP A 214 -16.96 -2.20 8.48
C ASP A 214 -17.78 -1.34 9.48
N LEU A 215 -18.31 -0.18 9.05
CA LEU A 215 -19.13 0.69 9.89
C LEU A 215 -20.49 0.06 10.23
N ILE A 216 -21.13 -0.67 9.30
CA ILE A 216 -22.35 -1.45 9.57
C ILE A 216 -22.10 -2.48 10.66
N ALA A 217 -21.01 -3.25 10.54
CA ALA A 217 -20.66 -4.27 11.51
C ALA A 217 -20.43 -3.67 12.90
N LEU A 218 -19.75 -2.52 12.97
CA LEU A 218 -19.54 -1.77 14.20
C LEU A 218 -20.85 -1.27 14.82
N VAL A 219 -21.77 -0.72 14.03
CA VAL A 219 -23.05 -0.19 14.52
C VAL A 219 -24.03 -1.28 14.95
N SER A 220 -23.85 -2.50 14.43
CA SER A 220 -24.67 -3.66 14.76
C SER A 220 -24.27 -4.32 16.08
N SER A 221 -23.29 -3.76 16.83
CA SER A 221 -22.93 -4.22 18.17
C SER A 221 -24.07 -4.01 19.18
N ILE A 222 -24.10 -4.84 20.23
CA ILE A 222 -25.16 -4.85 21.25
C ILE A 222 -25.19 -3.54 22.07
N ASP A 223 -24.02 -2.93 22.27
CA ASP A 223 -23.87 -1.69 23.04
C ASP A 223 -23.40 -0.54 22.13
N GLN A 224 -24.12 0.59 22.16
CA GLN A 224 -23.77 1.81 21.44
C GLN A 224 -22.51 2.48 22.01
N SER A 225 -22.26 2.33 23.31
CA SER A 225 -21.08 2.93 23.96
C SER A 225 -19.77 2.27 23.54
N ASP A 226 -19.84 1.02 23.07
CA ASP A 226 -18.71 0.28 22.51
C ASP A 226 -18.50 0.56 21.01
N CYS A 227 -19.45 1.24 20.35
CA CYS A 227 -19.38 1.56 18.93
C CYS A 227 -18.39 2.72 18.69
N THR A 228 -17.11 2.38 18.67
CA THR A 228 -16.01 3.31 18.39
C THR A 228 -15.06 2.73 17.36
N THR A 229 -14.42 3.61 16.60
CA THR A 229 -13.33 3.26 15.68
C THR A 229 -12.37 4.42 15.57
N ASN A 230 -11.11 4.19 15.19
CA ASN A 230 -10.17 5.29 14.99
C ASN A 230 -10.04 5.63 13.51
N ILE A 231 -9.99 6.92 13.23
CA ILE A 231 -9.36 7.46 12.04
C ILE A 231 -7.90 7.75 12.37
N ILE A 232 -7.01 7.29 11.50
CA ILE A 232 -5.58 7.54 11.57
C ILE A 232 -5.21 8.46 10.43
N LEU A 233 -4.72 9.65 10.78
CA LEU A 233 -4.16 10.62 9.85
C LEU A 233 -2.64 10.51 9.92
N ARG A 234 -2.02 10.19 8.79
CA ARG A 234 -0.58 9.99 8.64
C ARG A 234 -0.02 11.08 7.73
N GLU A 235 1.13 11.64 8.07
CA GLU A 235 1.81 12.63 7.23
C GLU A 235 2.00 12.10 5.80
N TRP A 236 1.61 12.90 4.80
CA TRP A 236 1.72 12.52 3.41
C TRP A 236 3.16 12.61 2.93
N HIS A 237 3.61 11.60 2.19
CA HIS A 237 4.81 11.64 1.37
C HIS A 237 4.49 11.12 -0.03
N ASP A 238 5.06 11.73 -1.06
CA ASP A 238 4.87 11.30 -2.45
C ASP A 238 5.71 10.04 -2.73
N ILE A 239 5.18 8.89 -2.30
CA ILE A 239 5.79 7.57 -2.54
C ILE A 239 5.37 7.06 -3.91
N ARG A 240 6.33 6.66 -4.73
CA ARG A 240 6.06 6.06 -6.03
C ARG A 240 5.68 4.58 -5.90
N PRO A 241 4.83 4.04 -6.79
CA PRO A 241 4.45 2.63 -6.72
C PRO A 241 5.63 1.66 -6.79
N ASP A 242 6.68 1.96 -7.55
CA ASP A 242 7.88 1.13 -7.65
C ASP A 242 8.87 1.29 -6.48
N HIS A 243 8.58 2.22 -5.57
CA HIS A 243 9.37 2.47 -4.36
C HIS A 243 8.74 1.85 -3.12
N GLU A 244 7.70 1.01 -3.29
CA GLU A 244 7.05 0.27 -2.23
C GLU A 244 7.40 -1.21 -2.27
N PHE A 245 7.79 -1.76 -1.13
CA PHE A 245 8.31 -3.11 -0.99
C PHE A 245 7.66 -3.83 0.17
N ARG A 246 7.64 -5.16 0.08
CA ARG A 246 7.21 -6.05 1.14
C ARG A 246 8.38 -6.92 1.58
N VAL A 247 8.70 -6.91 2.87
CA VAL A 247 9.83 -7.62 3.47
C VAL A 247 9.32 -8.65 4.47
N PHE A 248 9.73 -9.90 4.31
CA PHE A 248 9.35 -11.01 5.18
C PHE A 248 10.45 -11.28 6.19
N VAL A 249 10.10 -11.33 7.46
CA VAL A 249 11.03 -11.58 8.57
C VAL A 249 10.62 -12.83 9.32
N SER A 250 11.61 -13.68 9.64
CA SER A 250 11.41 -14.89 10.43
C SER A 250 12.51 -15.03 11.47
N ARG A 251 12.13 -15.33 12.71
CA ARG A 251 13.03 -15.71 13.80
C ARG A 251 12.89 -17.18 14.22
N ARG A 252 11.96 -17.93 13.65
CA ARG A 252 11.68 -19.29 14.14
C ARG A 252 12.88 -20.22 14.00
N HIS A 253 13.11 -21.02 15.04
CA HIS A 253 14.25 -21.94 15.17
C HIS A 253 15.61 -21.25 15.11
N ARG A 254 15.67 -19.95 15.41
CA ARG A 254 16.88 -19.14 15.35
C ARG A 254 16.99 -18.22 16.56
N LYS A 255 18.24 -17.91 16.92
CA LYS A 255 18.53 -16.89 17.94
C LYS A 255 18.25 -15.48 17.42
N GLU A 256 18.55 -15.25 16.16
CA GLU A 256 18.44 -13.96 15.48
C GLU A 256 17.40 -14.03 14.36
N SER A 257 16.68 -12.93 14.15
CA SER A 257 15.78 -12.77 13.02
C SER A 257 16.57 -12.75 11.72
N ILE A 258 15.97 -13.25 10.65
CA ILE A 258 16.48 -13.13 9.28
C ILE A 258 15.42 -12.51 8.37
N VAL A 259 15.86 -11.79 7.35
CA VAL A 259 14.98 -11.44 6.23
C VAL A 259 14.96 -12.60 5.26
N THR A 260 13.80 -13.21 5.04
CA THR A 260 13.66 -14.38 4.17
C THR A 260 13.33 -13.99 2.74
N ALA A 261 12.57 -12.92 2.56
CA ALA A 261 12.15 -12.49 1.24
C ALA A 261 11.90 -10.99 1.16
N ILE A 262 12.08 -10.45 -0.03
CA ILE A 262 11.74 -9.07 -0.39
C ILE A 262 11.00 -9.11 -1.72
N SER A 263 9.83 -8.49 -1.80
CA SER A 263 9.03 -8.36 -3.00
C SER A 263 8.76 -6.90 -3.32
N GLN A 264 8.72 -6.56 -4.60
CA GLN A 264 7.95 -5.40 -5.06
C GLN A 264 6.50 -5.49 -4.55
N TYR A 265 5.98 -4.43 -3.94
CA TYR A 265 4.65 -4.45 -3.32
C TYR A 265 3.53 -4.50 -4.35
N PHE A 266 3.56 -3.55 -5.30
CA PHE A 266 2.68 -3.54 -6.47
C PHE A 266 3.14 -4.58 -7.50
N HIS A 267 3.14 -5.84 -7.08
CA HIS A 267 3.62 -6.99 -7.82
C HIS A 267 2.95 -7.17 -9.19
N PHE A 268 1.75 -6.64 -9.41
CA PHE A 268 1.06 -6.70 -10.71
C PHE A 268 1.52 -5.63 -11.70
N LEU A 269 2.29 -4.63 -11.25
CA LEU A 269 2.81 -3.58 -12.12
C LEU A 269 4.14 -4.00 -12.75
N TYR A 270 4.20 -3.87 -14.07
CA TYR A 270 5.43 -3.99 -14.84
C TYR A 270 5.87 -2.60 -15.29
N PHE A 271 7.10 -2.24 -14.94
CA PHE A 271 7.69 -0.93 -15.23
C PHE A 271 8.63 -1.06 -16.44
N ASP A 272 8.07 -0.85 -17.64
CA ASP A 272 8.83 -0.97 -18.91
C ASP A 272 9.71 0.23 -19.25
N LYS A 273 9.43 1.38 -18.63
CA LYS A 273 10.21 2.62 -18.77
C LYS A 273 11.22 2.71 -17.64
N ASN A 274 12.45 3.06 -17.98
CA ASN A 274 13.41 3.54 -16.99
C ASN A 274 12.80 4.79 -16.36
N PRO A 275 12.59 4.81 -15.04
CA PRO A 275 12.08 6.01 -14.43
C PRO A 275 13.09 7.14 -14.56
N ALA A 276 12.57 8.36 -14.44
CA ALA A 276 13.31 9.61 -14.51
C ALA A 276 14.54 9.66 -13.58
N ASP A 277 14.49 8.94 -12.47
CA ASP A 277 15.56 8.85 -11.46
C ASP A 277 16.42 7.57 -11.59
N CYS A 278 16.30 6.87 -12.72
CA CYS A 278 17.03 5.64 -13.07
C CYS A 278 16.82 4.46 -12.11
N PHE A 279 15.86 4.52 -11.19
CA PHE A 279 15.53 3.41 -10.30
C PHE A 279 14.80 2.29 -11.03
N ASN A 280 15.53 1.42 -11.73
CA ASN A 280 15.02 0.15 -12.20
C ASN A 280 15.90 -0.96 -11.63
N PHE A 281 15.32 -2.11 -11.28
CA PHE A 281 16.11 -3.26 -10.80
C PHE A 281 16.89 -3.94 -11.94
N LEU A 282 17.19 -3.23 -13.02
CA LEU A 282 17.98 -3.74 -14.14
C LEU A 282 19.48 -3.67 -13.85
N ASP A 283 19.92 -2.70 -13.04
CA ASP A 283 21.29 -2.66 -12.56
C ASP A 283 21.47 -3.62 -11.37
N GLU A 284 22.31 -4.63 -11.55
CA GLU A 284 22.54 -5.69 -10.56
C GLU A 284 23.26 -5.18 -9.31
N GLU A 285 24.09 -4.13 -9.41
CA GLU A 285 24.80 -3.58 -8.26
C GLU A 285 23.90 -2.70 -7.41
N ASP A 286 23.05 -1.88 -8.04
CA ASP A 286 21.99 -1.14 -7.35
C ASP A 286 21.01 -2.11 -6.66
N LYS A 287 20.61 -3.19 -7.35
CA LYS A 287 19.74 -4.24 -6.76
C LYS A 287 20.37 -4.87 -5.52
N LYS A 288 21.64 -5.31 -5.59
CA LYS A 288 22.36 -5.87 -4.43
C LYS A 288 22.48 -4.86 -3.29
N THR A 289 22.73 -3.59 -3.62
CA THR A 289 22.83 -2.50 -2.65
C THR A 289 21.50 -2.30 -1.92
N VAL A 290 20.38 -2.28 -2.65
CA VAL A 290 19.02 -2.19 -2.08
C VAL A 290 18.74 -3.37 -1.17
N ILE A 291 18.93 -4.61 -1.64
CA ILE A 291 18.69 -5.83 -0.87
C ILE A 291 19.46 -5.80 0.45
N LYS A 292 20.77 -5.58 0.37
CA LYS A 292 21.64 -5.53 1.55
C LYS A 292 21.24 -4.42 2.51
N LYS A 293 20.84 -3.24 1.98
CA LYS A 293 20.46 -2.12 2.82
C LYS A 293 19.11 -2.35 3.50
N PHE A 294 18.14 -2.93 2.81
CA PHE A 294 16.84 -3.32 3.39
C PHE A 294 17.02 -4.34 4.51
N GLU A 295 17.80 -5.39 4.26
CA GLU A 295 18.14 -6.39 5.27
C GLU A 295 18.76 -5.75 6.51
N ASN A 296 19.80 -4.92 6.33
CA ASN A 296 20.46 -4.25 7.45
C ASN A 296 19.51 -3.31 8.20
N TYR A 297 18.70 -2.52 7.49
CA TYR A 297 17.78 -1.59 8.11
C TYR A 297 16.72 -2.33 8.93
N VAL A 298 16.09 -3.35 8.35
CA VAL A 298 15.07 -4.15 9.03
C VAL A 298 15.67 -4.86 10.24
N LEU A 299 16.76 -5.62 10.09
CA LEU A 299 17.30 -6.44 11.18
C LEU A 299 17.96 -5.62 12.30
N LYS A 300 18.61 -4.49 11.97
CA LYS A 300 19.35 -3.69 12.98
C LYS A 300 18.54 -2.57 13.58
N SER A 301 17.54 -2.06 12.87
CA SER A 301 16.80 -0.87 13.27
C SER A 301 15.35 -1.19 13.63
N VAL A 302 14.63 -1.91 12.77
CA VAL A 302 13.19 -2.18 12.92
C VAL A 302 12.92 -3.38 13.84
N ASP A 303 13.59 -4.51 13.59
CA ASP A 303 13.39 -5.78 14.30
C ASP A 303 13.55 -5.66 15.82
N PRO A 304 14.54 -4.93 16.38
CA PRO A 304 14.65 -4.77 17.82
C PRO A 304 13.41 -4.13 18.47
N ASP A 305 12.76 -3.18 17.81
CA ASP A 305 11.55 -2.53 18.32
C ASP A 305 10.31 -3.41 18.12
N VAL A 306 10.22 -4.13 16.99
CA VAL A 306 9.17 -5.14 16.74
C VAL A 306 9.25 -6.28 17.75
N ALA A 307 10.44 -6.81 17.99
CA ALA A 307 10.72 -7.89 18.92
C ALA A 307 10.30 -7.56 20.35
N LYS A 308 10.55 -6.32 20.77
CA LYS A 308 10.13 -5.81 22.06
C LYS A 308 8.61 -5.73 22.17
N PHE A 309 7.93 -5.30 21.10
CA PHE A 309 6.48 -5.15 21.05
C PHE A 309 5.74 -6.49 20.96
N LEU A 310 6.16 -7.37 20.06
CA LEU A 310 5.60 -8.71 19.91
C LEU A 310 6.02 -9.67 21.03
N ASN A 311 6.78 -9.16 22.00
CA ASN A 311 7.21 -9.84 23.19
C ASN A 311 7.94 -11.16 22.89
N PHE A 312 9.04 -11.09 22.14
CA PHE A 312 9.91 -12.26 21.91
C PHE A 312 10.70 -12.66 23.20
N SER A 313 10.12 -12.44 24.37
CA SER A 313 10.79 -12.27 25.66
C SER A 313 11.09 -13.58 26.39
N SER A 314 11.85 -14.46 25.78
CA SER A 314 12.94 -15.17 26.47
C SER A 314 13.60 -16.17 25.52
N GLU A 315 14.90 -16.39 25.69
CA GLU A 315 15.58 -17.58 25.18
C GLU A 315 15.01 -18.90 25.76
N GLN A 316 13.97 -18.84 26.61
CA GLN A 316 13.38 -19.94 27.36
C GLN A 316 12.00 -20.36 26.86
N ASP A 317 11.36 -19.57 25.99
CA ASP A 317 10.06 -19.92 25.44
C ASP A 317 10.25 -20.94 24.32
N ASN A 318 9.63 -22.12 24.50
CA ASN A 318 9.55 -23.16 23.48
C ASN A 318 9.19 -22.51 22.13
N ASP A 319 9.99 -22.73 21.09
CA ASP A 319 9.75 -22.18 19.75
C ASP A 319 8.37 -22.59 19.19
N GLU A 320 7.79 -23.65 19.74
CA GLU A 320 6.46 -24.16 19.41
C GLU A 320 5.31 -23.54 20.24
N SER A 321 5.58 -22.56 21.12
CA SER A 321 4.52 -21.85 21.82
C SER A 321 3.69 -21.01 20.84
N SER A 322 2.38 -21.23 20.83
CA SER A 322 1.40 -20.47 20.04
C SER A 322 1.35 -18.98 20.37
N ASP A 323 1.83 -18.58 21.56
CA ASP A 323 1.70 -17.21 22.04
C ASP A 323 2.84 -16.30 21.53
N CYS A 324 3.89 -16.88 20.94
CA CYS A 324 5.05 -16.17 20.43
C CYS A 324 4.97 -16.03 18.91
N ILE A 325 4.60 -14.84 18.43
CA ILE A 325 4.66 -14.49 17.01
C ILE A 325 6.13 -14.29 16.66
N ARG A 326 6.72 -15.12 15.80
CA ARG A 326 8.16 -15.01 15.43
C ARG A 326 8.36 -14.60 13.98
N GLU A 327 7.27 -14.39 13.27
CA GLU A 327 7.23 -14.04 11.87
C GLU A 327 6.35 -12.83 11.67
N TYR A 328 6.81 -11.91 10.84
CA TYR A 328 6.05 -10.73 10.48
C TYR A 328 6.47 -10.23 9.12
N ILE A 329 5.66 -9.32 8.58
CA ILE A 329 5.87 -8.71 7.28
C ILE A 329 5.94 -7.19 7.47
N VAL A 330 6.92 -6.54 6.86
CA VAL A 330 7.09 -5.08 6.87
C VAL A 330 6.92 -4.55 5.47
N ASP A 331 5.99 -3.62 5.28
CA ASP A 331 5.92 -2.84 4.05
C ASP A 331 6.82 -1.61 4.18
N LEU A 332 7.74 -1.41 3.24
CA LEU A 332 8.73 -0.34 3.22
C LEU A 332 8.53 0.60 2.04
N ALA A 333 8.81 1.89 2.25
CA ALA A 333 8.89 2.92 1.21
C ALA A 333 10.33 3.39 1.02
N LEU A 334 10.70 3.72 -0.23
CA LEU A 334 11.83 4.58 -0.58
C LEU A 334 11.34 5.99 -0.93
N ILE A 335 11.76 6.97 -0.13
CA ILE A 335 11.33 8.37 -0.28
C ILE A 335 12.55 9.20 -0.66
N PRO A 336 12.52 9.99 -1.76
CA PRO A 336 13.63 10.88 -2.08
C PRO A 336 13.94 11.79 -0.88
N ILE A 337 15.23 11.94 -0.53
CA ILE A 337 15.62 12.64 0.71
C ILE A 337 15.10 14.07 0.78
N HIS A 338 14.97 14.76 -0.36
CA HIS A 338 14.45 16.12 -0.45
C HIS A 338 12.93 16.23 -0.24
N GLN A 339 12.21 15.11 -0.19
CA GLN A 339 10.76 14.99 0.08
C GLN A 339 10.48 14.38 1.45
N TYR A 340 11.52 13.98 2.18
CA TYR A 340 11.39 13.39 3.51
C TYR A 340 11.45 14.49 4.58
N HIS A 341 10.48 14.49 5.49
CA HIS A 341 10.36 15.50 6.55
C HIS A 341 10.71 14.95 7.94
N GLY A 342 11.10 13.67 8.03
CA GLY A 342 11.53 13.03 9.27
C GLY A 342 13.04 13.12 9.48
N GLU A 343 13.55 12.29 10.39
CA GLU A 343 14.97 12.19 10.67
C GLU A 343 15.66 11.23 9.68
N ALA A 344 16.60 11.75 8.91
CA ALA A 344 17.43 10.94 8.02
C ALA A 344 18.72 10.54 8.77
N THR A 345 18.97 9.24 8.88
CA THR A 345 20.10 8.66 9.62
C THR A 345 20.92 7.74 8.71
N ASP A 346 22.13 7.40 9.13
CA ASP A 346 22.99 6.48 8.37
C ASP A 346 22.33 5.09 8.23
N GLU A 347 21.47 4.70 9.16
CA GLU A 347 20.72 3.44 9.11
C GLU A 347 19.62 3.47 8.05
N ASN A 348 18.89 4.58 7.92
CA ASN A 348 17.72 4.67 7.04
C ASN A 348 17.99 5.32 5.67
N ILE A 349 19.17 5.91 5.44
CA ILE A 349 19.56 6.48 4.15
C ILE A 349 20.15 5.41 3.22
N ILE A 350 19.75 5.42 1.95
CA ILE A 350 20.36 4.65 0.87
C ILE A 350 20.68 5.55 -0.33
N LYS A 351 21.81 5.29 -0.98
CA LYS A 351 22.16 5.90 -2.27
C LYS A 351 21.97 4.85 -3.37
N ILE A 352 21.22 5.20 -4.41
CA ILE A 352 20.99 4.36 -5.59
C ILE A 352 21.26 5.23 -6.82
N GLY A 353 22.22 4.84 -7.65
CA GLY A 353 22.78 5.73 -8.67
C GLY A 353 23.23 7.08 -8.09
N GLU A 354 22.70 8.19 -8.60
CA GLU A 354 22.99 9.55 -8.11
C GLU A 354 22.00 10.03 -7.03
N ASN A 355 20.93 9.27 -6.79
CA ASN A 355 19.82 9.68 -5.93
C ASN A 355 20.00 9.15 -4.51
N ILE A 356 19.50 9.92 -3.55
CA ILE A 356 19.51 9.58 -2.12
C ILE A 356 18.07 9.43 -1.65
N TYR A 357 17.78 8.30 -1.01
CA TYR A 357 16.47 7.97 -0.49
C TYR A 357 16.54 7.68 1.00
N VAL A 358 15.41 7.87 1.67
CA VAL A 358 15.16 7.45 3.05
C VAL A 358 14.19 6.27 3.02
N MET A 359 14.53 5.21 3.75
CA MET A 359 13.67 4.06 3.99
C MET A 359 12.72 4.36 5.15
N ALA A 360 11.43 4.09 4.96
CA ALA A 360 10.42 4.24 6.00
C ALA A 360 9.47 3.04 6.04
N VAL A 361 9.04 2.65 7.24
CA VAL A 361 8.02 1.62 7.46
C VAL A 361 6.63 2.20 7.14
N ILE A 362 5.93 1.58 6.19
CA ILE A 362 4.55 1.91 5.83
C ILE A 362 3.59 1.15 6.74
N GLU A 363 3.79 -0.16 6.91
CA GLU A 363 2.86 -1.03 7.61
C GLU A 363 3.60 -2.24 8.18
N LEU A 364 3.15 -2.69 9.35
CA LEU A 364 3.54 -3.97 9.93
C LEU A 364 2.35 -4.91 9.79
N ASN A 365 2.56 -6.05 9.15
CA ASN A 365 1.52 -7.02 8.83
C ASN A 365 1.83 -8.37 9.49
N PRO A 366 0.80 -9.16 9.85
CA PRO A 366 1.00 -10.52 10.30
C PRO A 366 1.55 -11.39 9.16
N PHE A 367 2.38 -12.36 9.52
CA PHE A 367 2.77 -13.44 8.62
C PHE A 367 1.62 -14.45 8.50
N ALA A 368 0.60 -14.08 7.73
CA ALA A 368 -0.69 -14.78 7.68
C ALA A 368 -1.25 -14.79 6.26
N PRO A 369 -1.34 -15.96 5.59
CA PRO A 369 -1.86 -16.05 4.22
C PRO A 369 -3.27 -15.46 4.04
N ALA A 370 -4.13 -15.65 5.04
CA ALA A 370 -5.51 -15.17 5.01
C ALA A 370 -5.68 -13.66 5.30
N ALA A 371 -4.61 -12.95 5.66
CA ALA A 371 -4.67 -11.52 6.01
C ALA A 371 -3.69 -10.65 5.23
N THR A 372 -2.57 -11.22 4.77
CA THR A 372 -1.48 -10.47 4.14
C THR A 372 -1.12 -11.09 2.80
N GLY A 373 -1.18 -10.31 1.73
CA GLY A 373 -0.71 -10.75 0.40
C GLY A 373 0.77 -11.16 0.40
N CYS A 374 1.17 -12.08 -0.46
CA CYS A 374 2.57 -12.54 -0.56
C CYS A 374 3.42 -11.79 -1.60
N GLY A 375 2.86 -10.78 -2.29
CA GLY A 375 3.58 -10.04 -3.33
C GLY A 375 3.82 -10.91 -4.57
N LEU A 376 5.08 -11.09 -4.98
CA LEU A 376 5.51 -11.97 -6.07
C LEU A 376 5.83 -13.40 -5.63
N PHE A 377 5.55 -13.73 -4.37
CA PHE A 377 5.65 -15.08 -3.85
C PHE A 377 4.28 -15.74 -3.88
N ASN A 378 4.25 -17.06 -3.67
CA ASN A 378 3.02 -17.83 -3.55
C ASN A 378 2.97 -18.48 -2.17
N TRP A 379 1.94 -18.20 -1.36
CA TRP A 379 1.85 -18.75 0.00
C TRP A 379 1.87 -20.28 0.02
N LYS A 380 1.30 -20.98 -0.97
CA LYS A 380 1.32 -22.45 -1.02
C LYS A 380 2.73 -22.98 -1.30
N ASN A 381 3.37 -22.46 -2.34
CA ASN A 381 4.61 -23.03 -2.86
C ASN A 381 5.86 -22.48 -2.15
N ASP A 382 5.82 -21.22 -1.74
CA ASP A 382 6.97 -20.52 -1.17
C ASP A 382 6.94 -20.48 0.37
N LEU A 383 5.93 -21.02 1.06
CA LEU A 383 5.82 -20.88 2.53
C LEU A 383 7.08 -21.31 3.25
N MET A 384 7.60 -22.51 2.96
CA MET A 384 8.79 -23.02 3.66
C MET A 384 10.00 -22.12 3.45
N MET A 385 10.11 -21.47 2.28
CA MET A 385 11.13 -20.48 2.01
C MET A 385 10.86 -19.17 2.75
N LEU A 386 9.63 -18.64 2.71
CA LEU A 386 9.22 -17.42 3.41
C LEU A 386 9.38 -17.57 4.93
N TRP A 387 9.20 -18.79 5.44
CA TRP A 387 9.33 -19.14 6.84
C TRP A 387 10.80 -19.33 7.27
N GLY A 388 11.73 -19.39 6.32
CA GLY A 388 13.14 -19.64 6.63
C GLY A 388 13.48 -21.11 6.85
N LYS A 389 12.67 -22.08 6.39
CA LYS A 389 12.94 -23.52 6.54
C LYS A 389 13.67 -24.12 5.34
N THR A 390 13.57 -23.48 4.17
CA THR A 390 14.30 -23.89 2.96
C THR A 390 15.78 -23.54 3.06
N SER A 391 16.65 -24.44 2.58
CA SER A 391 18.07 -24.13 2.41
C SER A 391 18.28 -23.34 1.12
N CYS A 392 18.45 -22.02 1.24
CA CYS A 392 18.77 -21.13 0.13
C CYS A 392 19.53 -19.88 0.62
N ASP A 393 20.00 -19.06 -0.34
CA ASP A 393 20.65 -17.78 -0.05
C ASP A 393 19.58 -16.71 0.22
N TYR A 394 19.40 -16.38 1.49
CA TYR A 394 18.49 -15.34 1.94
C TYR A 394 19.13 -13.93 1.89
N PRO A 395 18.34 -12.86 1.67
CA PRO A 395 16.91 -12.88 1.32
C PRO A 395 16.67 -13.17 -0.16
N VAL A 396 15.57 -13.85 -0.48
CA VAL A 396 15.13 -14.02 -1.88
C VAL A 396 14.43 -12.73 -2.33
N PHE A 397 14.94 -12.10 -3.40
CA PHE A 397 14.36 -10.87 -3.95
C PHE A 397 13.58 -11.15 -5.24
N LYS A 398 12.31 -10.72 -5.29
CA LYS A 398 11.46 -10.79 -6.50
C LYS A 398 10.92 -9.42 -6.89
N TYR A 399 10.96 -9.13 -8.19
CA TYR A 399 10.33 -7.98 -8.84
C TYR A 399 9.75 -8.42 -10.19
N ARG A 400 8.78 -7.67 -10.73
CA ARG A 400 8.11 -8.03 -11.98
C ARG A 400 9.02 -7.67 -13.17
N THR A 401 9.47 -8.68 -13.90
CA THR A 401 10.36 -8.54 -15.08
C THR A 401 9.62 -8.60 -16.42
N THR A 402 8.38 -9.09 -16.42
CA THR A 402 7.53 -9.19 -17.61
C THR A 402 6.14 -8.66 -17.30
N PRO A 403 5.41 -8.15 -18.30
CA PRO A 403 4.01 -7.79 -18.09
C PRO A 403 3.16 -9.00 -17.67
N ARG A 404 2.12 -8.76 -16.86
CA ARG A 404 1.14 -9.78 -16.47
C ARG A 404 0.07 -9.91 -17.55
N GLU A 405 -0.17 -11.10 -18.07
CA GLU A 405 -1.14 -11.31 -19.16
C GLU A 405 -2.60 -11.12 -18.68
N ASP A 406 -2.94 -11.69 -17.51
CA ASP A 406 -4.27 -11.57 -16.91
C ASP A 406 -4.27 -10.64 -15.70
N LEU A 407 -5.00 -9.53 -15.81
CA LEU A 407 -5.20 -8.56 -14.74
C LEU A 407 -6.47 -8.83 -13.91
N GLN A 408 -7.36 -9.72 -14.36
CA GLN A 408 -8.64 -9.98 -13.67
C GLN A 408 -8.42 -10.71 -12.34
N SER A 409 -7.39 -11.54 -12.24
CA SER A 409 -6.98 -12.24 -11.02
C SER A 409 -6.27 -11.35 -9.97
N VAL A 410 -6.04 -10.07 -10.23
CA VAL A 410 -5.27 -9.20 -9.32
C VAL A 410 -6.15 -8.62 -8.22
N SER A 411 -6.06 -9.19 -7.00
CA SER A 411 -6.84 -8.75 -5.83
C SER A 411 -6.60 -7.31 -5.37
N LEU A 412 -5.44 -6.72 -5.71
CA LEU A 412 -5.13 -5.32 -5.40
C LEU A 412 -5.77 -4.31 -6.36
N LEU A 413 -6.27 -4.76 -7.52
CA LEU A 413 -6.92 -3.88 -8.47
C LEU A 413 -8.41 -3.74 -8.15
N PRO A 414 -8.93 -2.51 -8.03
CA PRO A 414 -10.36 -2.29 -7.94
C PRO A 414 -11.06 -2.80 -9.20
N SER A 415 -12.21 -3.46 -9.06
CA SER A 415 -12.97 -4.03 -10.19
C SER A 415 -13.36 -3.00 -11.26
N ASN A 416 -13.39 -1.71 -10.92
CA ASN A 416 -13.74 -0.62 -11.82
C ASN A 416 -12.53 0.16 -12.37
N TYR A 417 -11.29 -0.33 -12.19
CA TYR A 417 -10.08 0.40 -12.61
C TYR A 417 -10.11 0.80 -14.10
N GLU A 418 -10.62 -0.06 -14.98
CA GLU A 418 -10.74 0.21 -16.41
C GLU A 418 -11.65 1.43 -16.68
N SER A 419 -12.75 1.55 -15.93
CA SER A 419 -13.66 2.71 -16.04
C SER A 419 -12.97 4.02 -15.65
N VAL A 420 -12.07 3.99 -14.66
CA VAL A 420 -11.27 5.15 -14.26
C VAL A 420 -10.31 5.56 -15.37
N ILE A 421 -9.64 4.59 -15.99
CA ILE A 421 -8.74 4.82 -17.14
C ILE A 421 -9.52 5.42 -18.32
N GLN A 422 -10.69 4.86 -18.66
CA GLN A 422 -11.55 5.40 -19.72
C GLN A 422 -12.05 6.82 -19.41
N SER A 423 -12.41 7.10 -18.15
CA SER A 423 -12.79 8.45 -17.73
C SER A 423 -11.62 9.44 -17.89
N ALA A 424 -10.39 9.02 -17.57
CA ALA A 424 -9.19 9.84 -17.75
C ALA A 424 -8.94 10.15 -19.24
N LEU A 425 -9.13 9.16 -20.12
CA LEU A 425 -9.07 9.30 -21.58
C LEU A 425 -10.06 10.34 -22.10
N ILE A 426 -11.34 10.21 -21.73
CA ILE A 426 -12.39 11.14 -22.15
C ILE A 426 -12.05 12.57 -21.70
N LYS A 427 -11.71 12.76 -20.41
CA LYS A 427 -11.32 14.07 -19.85
C LYS A 427 -10.12 14.69 -20.56
N ARG A 428 -9.17 13.87 -21.02
CA ARG A 428 -7.99 14.32 -21.76
C ARG A 428 -8.39 14.81 -23.16
N LEU A 429 -9.21 14.05 -23.87
CA LEU A 429 -9.70 14.39 -25.22
C LEU A 429 -10.58 15.66 -25.22
N GLU A 430 -11.32 15.90 -24.15
CA GLU A 430 -12.13 17.12 -23.97
C GLU A 430 -11.29 18.38 -23.74
N ASN A 431 -10.01 18.25 -23.35
CA ASN A 431 -9.12 19.38 -23.05
C ASN A 431 -7.77 19.33 -23.83
N PRO A 432 -7.82 19.43 -25.17
CA PRO A 432 -6.65 19.26 -26.03
C PRO A 432 -5.60 20.36 -25.89
N TYR A 433 -5.93 21.52 -25.31
CA TYR A 433 -5.01 22.66 -25.17
C TYR A 433 -3.92 22.48 -24.10
N SER A 434 -3.91 21.36 -23.39
CA SER A 434 -2.87 21.04 -22.40
C SER A 434 -1.65 20.29 -22.97
N SER A 435 -1.73 19.78 -24.20
CA SER A 435 -0.68 18.94 -24.77
C SER A 435 0.37 19.74 -25.56
N SER A 436 1.62 19.71 -25.10
CA SER A 436 2.74 19.07 -25.85
C SER A 436 4.14 19.67 -25.68
N VAL A 437 4.37 20.89 -25.16
CA VAL A 437 5.76 21.43 -25.21
C VAL A 437 6.39 21.85 -23.86
N SER A 438 5.62 22.22 -22.82
CA SER A 438 6.25 22.78 -21.59
C SER A 438 6.34 21.86 -20.36
N GLN A 439 5.66 20.71 -20.32
CA GLN A 439 5.57 19.93 -19.08
C GLN A 439 6.79 19.03 -18.82
N VAL A 440 7.38 18.40 -19.83
CA VAL A 440 8.63 17.64 -19.66
C VAL A 440 9.76 18.56 -19.15
N ALA A 441 9.85 19.78 -19.68
CA ALA A 441 10.84 20.76 -19.23
C ALA A 441 10.65 21.24 -17.78
N ARG A 442 9.42 21.23 -17.24
CA ARG A 442 9.14 21.69 -15.86
C ARG A 442 9.55 20.70 -14.78
N PHE A 443 9.51 19.40 -15.06
CA PHE A 443 9.81 18.38 -14.04
C PHE A 443 11.31 18.06 -13.93
N PHE A 444 12.05 18.17 -15.04
CA PHE A 444 13.50 17.92 -15.08
C PHE A 444 14.36 19.18 -14.90
N SER A 445 13.74 20.37 -14.88
CA SER A 445 14.42 21.56 -14.38
C SER A 445 14.57 21.41 -12.87
N SER A 446 15.77 20.99 -12.43
CA SER A 446 16.18 21.16 -11.03
C SER A 446 15.81 22.58 -10.63
N ALA A 447 14.87 22.76 -9.71
CA ALA A 447 14.55 24.06 -9.18
C ALA A 447 15.86 24.61 -8.59
N GLN A 448 16.55 25.50 -9.32
CA GLN A 448 17.57 26.29 -8.69
C GLN A 448 16.85 27.07 -7.59
N PRO A 449 17.34 27.03 -6.34
CA PRO A 449 16.75 27.82 -5.28
C PRO A 449 16.72 29.27 -5.79
N GLU A 450 15.52 29.86 -5.82
CA GLU A 450 15.35 31.26 -6.15
C GLU A 450 16.34 32.04 -5.28
N LYS A 451 17.37 32.60 -5.90
CA LYS A 451 18.25 33.55 -5.23
C LYS A 451 17.33 34.72 -4.85
N GLU A 452 16.94 34.77 -3.58
CA GLU A 452 16.38 35.97 -2.99
C GLU A 452 17.30 37.13 -3.37
N SER A 453 16.79 38.03 -4.21
CA SER A 453 17.49 39.27 -4.51
C SER A 453 17.46 40.09 -3.23
N SER A 454 18.52 39.96 -2.43
CA SER A 454 18.80 40.86 -1.31
C SER A 454 18.98 42.26 -1.88
N GLY A 455 17.92 43.05 -1.81
CA GLY A 455 18.00 44.49 -1.97
C GLY A 455 18.91 45.02 -0.87
N SER A 456 20.13 45.41 -1.24
CA SER A 456 21.07 46.05 -0.33
C SER A 456 20.57 47.46 0.01
N THR A 457 19.93 47.63 1.16
CA THR A 457 19.88 48.93 1.81
C THR A 457 21.21 49.15 2.54
N LEU A 458 22.06 49.98 1.92
CA LEU A 458 23.23 50.57 2.57
C LEU A 458 22.79 51.26 3.87
N PHE A 459 23.26 50.76 5.02
CA PHE A 459 23.35 51.55 6.24
C PHE A 459 24.77 52.11 6.34
N ASP A 460 24.82 53.43 6.19
CA ASP A 460 25.96 54.31 6.35
C ASP A 460 26.37 54.35 7.84
N MET A 461 27.49 53.71 8.19
CA MET A 461 28.12 53.87 9.51
C MET A 461 29.09 55.04 9.46
N GLY A 462 28.61 56.19 9.92
CA GLY A 462 29.44 57.37 10.19
C GLY A 462 30.53 57.08 11.22
N THR A 463 31.76 57.17 10.77
CA THR A 463 32.98 57.27 11.57
C THR A 463 33.00 58.58 12.38
N LYS A 464 33.29 58.49 13.67
CA LYS A 464 33.89 59.59 14.44
C LYS A 464 35.30 59.18 14.88
N PRO A 465 36.36 59.94 14.54
CA PRO A 465 37.70 59.68 15.03
C PRO A 465 38.03 60.56 16.24
N TRP A 466 39.04 60.11 16.99
CA TRP A 466 40.01 61.00 17.63
C TRP A 466 41.01 61.49 16.58
#